data_AF-A0A537W7V7-F1
#
_entry.id   AF-A0A537W7V7-F1
#
_cell.length_a   1.000
_cell.length_b   1.000
_cell.length_c   1.000
_cell.angle_alpha   90.00
_cell.angle_beta   90.00
_cell.angle_gamma   90.00
#
_symmetry.space_group_name_H-M   'P 1'
#
loop_
_entity.id
_entity.type
_entity.pdbx_description
1 polymer ?
#
loop_
_entity_poly.entity_id
_entity_poly.type
_entity_poly.pdbx_seq_one_letter_code
_entity_poly.pdbx_strand_id
1 'polypeptide(L)'
;MARVGYVLDTDPLFHSVFPAPAKTIDASLVSDVGTIMHTYLRPGDRLFDLSNNPGLFWYLLRLPLATRYYHVSMAIRENTQRDVIAELRRERPALVVFSSDWIGLPFWDGISNAVRHYDISRYVLDHYRPLLWSHGLLLFVRNDERPPPVADLVPKLRERPKTTELYFRTFSCDWGYAPDFLSIHPPSEAGVTMSSHPESPGIIALDRPAGASSRYGWLEVESASKFSAARFVLTDALGGATDRRQVVFSTRGGTSMLRVEVGSCSQWHGFRGRTLYLGADPTQAIRAVRLVP
;
A
#
# COMPACT_ATOMS: atom_id res chain seq x y z
N MET A 1 28.83 -17.78 16.41
CA MET A 1 27.56 -18.48 16.70
C MET A 1 26.97 -17.88 17.97
N ALA A 2 25.99 -16.98 17.84
CA ALA A 2 25.17 -16.54 18.97
C ALA A 2 23.81 -17.21 18.83
N ARG A 3 23.49 -18.14 19.74
CA ARG A 3 22.13 -18.67 19.88
C ARG A 3 21.30 -17.59 20.56
N VAL A 4 20.52 -16.83 19.80
CA VAL A 4 19.45 -16.00 20.35
C VAL A 4 18.21 -16.87 20.37
N GLY A 5 17.90 -17.44 21.53
CA GLY A 5 16.65 -18.12 21.76
C GLY A 5 15.55 -17.07 21.94
N TYR A 6 14.56 -17.08 21.06
CA TYR A 6 13.26 -16.50 21.37
C TYR A 6 12.44 -17.58 22.06
N VAL A 7 12.31 -17.46 23.37
CA VAL A 7 11.16 -18.00 24.08
C VAL A 7 10.34 -16.77 24.41
N LEU A 8 9.33 -16.47 23.60
CA LEU A 8 8.19 -15.71 24.11
C LEU A 8 7.41 -16.72 24.94
N ASP A 9 7.88 -16.92 26.17
CA ASP A 9 7.06 -17.56 27.17
C ASP A 9 5.82 -16.68 27.30
N THR A 10 4.65 -17.30 27.24
CA THR A 10 3.38 -16.60 27.29
C THR A 10 3.23 -15.95 28.66
N ASP A 11 3.73 -14.73 28.81
CA ASP A 11 3.45 -13.89 29.96
C ASP A 11 1.93 -13.63 29.96
N PRO A 12 1.18 -14.09 30.99
CA PRO A 12 -0.27 -13.95 31.04
C PRO A 12 -0.76 -12.49 31.13
N LEU A 13 0.15 -11.51 31.23
CA LEU A 13 -0.22 -10.09 31.32
C LEU A 13 -0.62 -9.44 30.00
N PHE A 14 -0.40 -10.09 28.85
CA PHE A 14 -0.85 -9.59 27.54
C PHE A 14 -1.88 -10.53 26.91
N HIS A 15 -3.10 -10.55 27.46
CA HIS A 15 -4.25 -11.03 26.72
C HIS A 15 -4.48 -10.11 25.51
N SER A 16 -4.00 -10.49 24.33
CA SER A 16 -4.36 -9.83 23.08
C SER A 16 -5.88 -9.92 22.90
N VAL A 17 -6.55 -8.78 22.72
CA VAL A 17 -8.00 -8.66 22.48
C VAL A 17 -8.45 -9.38 21.19
N PHE A 18 -7.49 -9.81 20.36
CA PHE A 18 -7.74 -10.59 19.15
C PHE A 18 -6.84 -11.84 19.14
N PRO A 19 -7.37 -13.05 18.91
CA PRO A 19 -6.57 -14.23 18.70
C PRO A 19 -5.87 -14.11 17.33
N ALA A 20 -4.70 -13.48 17.30
CA ALA A 20 -3.79 -13.67 16.17
C ALA A 20 -3.25 -15.11 16.28
N PRO A 21 -3.35 -15.95 15.23
CA PRO A 21 -2.71 -17.25 15.27
C PRO A 21 -1.22 -17.05 15.58
N ALA A 22 -0.68 -17.86 16.49
CA ALA A 22 0.73 -17.84 16.84
C ALA A 22 1.57 -18.17 15.61
N LYS A 23 1.94 -17.15 14.83
CA LYS A 23 2.98 -17.27 13.81
C LYS A 23 4.30 -17.10 14.53
N THR A 24 5.03 -18.20 14.66
CA THR A 24 6.34 -18.24 15.27
C THR A 24 7.29 -17.38 14.45
N ILE A 25 7.92 -16.39 15.11
CA ILE A 25 9.11 -15.74 14.58
C ILE A 25 10.21 -16.81 14.65
N ASP A 26 10.48 -17.47 13.53
CA ASP A 26 11.55 -18.44 13.44
C ASP A 26 12.90 -17.76 13.15
N ALA A 27 14.00 -18.48 13.39
CA ALA A 27 15.34 -17.97 13.12
C ALA A 27 15.59 -17.74 11.61
N SER A 28 14.79 -18.34 10.72
CA SER A 28 14.91 -18.17 9.27
C SER A 28 14.43 -16.80 8.83
N LEU A 29 13.39 -16.24 9.46
CA LEU A 29 12.91 -14.89 9.16
C LEU A 29 14.00 -13.84 9.36
N VAL A 30 14.64 -13.81 10.55
CA VAL A 30 15.68 -12.81 10.83
C VAL A 30 16.91 -13.03 9.94
N SER A 31 17.29 -14.29 9.70
CA SER A 31 18.43 -14.63 8.84
C SER A 31 18.23 -14.25 7.37
N ASP A 32 17.07 -14.60 6.79
CA ASP A 32 16.75 -14.32 5.40
C ASP A 32 16.53 -12.82 5.17
N VAL A 33 15.79 -12.15 6.06
CA VAL A 33 15.60 -10.70 5.98
C VAL A 33 16.94 -9.99 6.13
N GLY A 34 17.79 -10.38 7.08
CA GLY A 34 19.15 -9.84 7.19
C GLY A 34 19.97 -10.04 5.90
N THR A 35 19.89 -11.23 5.28
CA THR A 35 20.55 -11.52 4.00
C THR A 35 20.04 -10.65 2.86
N ILE A 36 18.72 -10.42 2.79
CA ILE A 36 18.10 -9.50 1.83
C ILE A 36 18.62 -8.08 2.05
N MET A 37 18.60 -7.59 3.29
CA MET A 37 19.06 -6.24 3.62
C MET A 37 20.54 -6.06 3.26
N HIS A 38 21.43 -6.98 3.64
CA HIS A 38 22.85 -6.92 3.29
C HIS A 38 23.15 -7.04 1.79
N THR A 39 22.23 -7.62 1.01
CA THR A 39 22.40 -7.71 -0.44
C THR A 39 22.06 -6.39 -1.14
N TYR A 40 21.09 -5.64 -0.63
CA TYR A 40 20.57 -4.43 -1.28
C TYR A 40 20.97 -3.11 -0.60
N LEU A 41 21.46 -3.17 0.64
CA LEU A 41 21.90 -2.03 1.42
C LEU A 41 23.40 -2.13 1.70
N ARG A 42 24.08 -1.01 1.56
CA ARG A 42 25.47 -0.84 2.00
C ARG A 42 25.51 -0.59 3.52
N PRO A 43 26.63 -0.87 4.18
CA PRO A 43 26.82 -0.46 5.58
C PRO A 43 26.55 1.04 5.76
N GLY A 44 25.60 1.37 6.65
CA GLY A 44 25.20 2.76 6.93
C GLY A 44 24.04 3.28 6.08
N ASP A 45 23.59 2.55 5.05
CA ASP A 45 22.38 2.92 4.30
C ASP A 45 21.16 2.93 5.23
N ARG A 46 20.27 3.90 4.99
CA ARG A 46 19.04 4.06 5.77
C ARG A 46 17.89 3.27 5.15
N LEU A 47 17.00 2.77 6.01
CA LEU A 47 15.76 2.10 5.63
C LEU A 47 14.54 2.92 6.04
N PHE A 48 13.55 3.02 5.16
CA PHE A 48 12.21 3.47 5.56
C PHE A 48 11.27 2.27 5.68
N ASP A 49 10.51 2.22 6.76
CA ASP A 49 9.60 1.12 7.09
C ASP A 49 8.16 1.63 7.26
N LEU A 50 7.39 1.53 6.18
CA LEU A 50 5.95 1.80 6.17
C LEU A 50 5.14 0.64 6.78
N SER A 51 5.73 -0.55 6.89
CA SER A 51 5.06 -1.73 7.46
C SER A 51 4.93 -1.68 8.99
N ASN A 52 5.61 -0.72 9.64
CA ASN A 52 5.57 -0.50 11.08
C ASN A 52 6.12 -1.70 11.89
N ASN A 53 7.37 -2.06 11.60
CA ASN A 53 8.15 -3.17 12.13
C ASN A 53 9.48 -2.72 12.77
N PRO A 54 9.47 -1.74 13.68
CA PRO A 54 10.72 -1.15 14.13
C PRO A 54 11.52 -2.09 15.05
N GLY A 55 10.87 -3.03 15.73
CA GLY A 55 11.53 -4.11 16.46
C GLY A 55 12.38 -5.01 15.55
N LEU A 56 11.93 -5.30 14.33
CA LEU A 56 12.71 -6.10 13.39
C LEU A 56 13.86 -5.29 12.79
N PHE A 57 13.55 -4.13 12.18
CA PHE A 57 14.54 -3.43 11.37
C PHE A 57 15.53 -2.60 12.18
N TRP A 58 15.06 -1.83 13.15
CA TRP A 58 15.94 -0.97 13.95
C TRP A 58 16.57 -1.71 15.12
N TYR A 59 15.81 -2.52 15.86
CA TYR A 59 16.35 -3.19 17.04
C TYR A 59 17.16 -4.44 16.70
N LEU A 60 16.56 -5.41 15.98
CA LEU A 60 17.21 -6.68 15.69
C LEU A 60 18.26 -6.58 14.57
N LEU A 61 17.90 -5.96 13.45
CA LEU A 61 18.81 -5.82 12.30
C LEU A 61 19.71 -4.58 12.36
N ARG A 62 19.50 -3.70 13.35
CA ARG A 62 20.31 -2.50 13.61
C ARG A 62 20.45 -1.58 12.38
N LEU A 63 19.39 -1.49 11.57
CA LEU A 63 19.38 -0.63 10.40
C LEU A 63 19.09 0.84 10.79
N PRO A 64 19.87 1.80 10.28
CA PRO A 64 19.58 3.22 10.45
C PRO A 64 18.21 3.61 9.85
N LEU A 65 17.49 4.49 10.55
CA LEU A 65 16.18 4.98 10.10
C LEU A 65 16.36 6.06 9.03
N ALA A 66 15.52 6.02 7.98
CA ALA A 66 15.44 7.06 6.96
C ALA A 66 14.78 8.35 7.45
N THR A 67 14.07 8.30 8.57
CA THR A 67 13.33 9.44 9.10
C THR A 67 13.52 9.55 10.61
N ARG A 68 13.16 10.70 11.18
CA ARG A 68 13.12 10.91 12.64
C ARG A 68 12.02 10.09 13.34
N TYR A 69 11.07 9.55 12.56
CA TYR A 69 9.93 8.79 13.09
C TYR A 69 10.31 7.32 13.18
N TYR A 70 10.51 6.85 14.42
CA TYR A 70 10.87 5.47 14.71
C TYR A 70 9.83 4.46 14.21
N HIS A 71 8.55 4.84 14.21
CA HIS A 71 7.47 4.07 13.61
C HIS A 71 6.51 4.98 12.85
N VAL A 72 5.94 4.49 11.75
CA VAL A 72 5.17 5.33 10.82
C VAL A 72 3.90 5.91 11.44
N SER A 73 3.30 5.25 12.44
CA SER A 73 2.10 5.78 13.11
C SER A 73 2.33 7.09 13.89
N MET A 74 3.58 7.52 14.10
CA MET A 74 3.87 8.89 14.59
C MET A 74 3.59 9.96 13.51
N ALA A 75 3.50 9.56 12.25
CA ALA A 75 3.34 10.42 11.09
C ALA A 75 1.92 10.39 10.49
N ILE A 76 0.87 10.15 11.30
CA ILE A 76 -0.52 10.05 10.77
C ILE A 76 -1.04 11.40 10.22
N ARG A 77 -0.65 12.52 10.84
CA ARG A 77 -1.18 13.85 10.48
C ARG A 77 -0.54 14.36 9.19
N GLU A 78 -1.27 15.14 8.41
CA GLU A 78 -0.80 15.73 7.14
C GLU A 78 0.57 16.41 7.28
N ASN A 79 0.75 17.28 8.29
CA ASN A 79 2.04 17.96 8.49
C ASN A 79 3.19 16.99 8.82
N THR A 80 2.94 15.90 9.54
CA THR A 80 3.98 14.92 9.87
C THR A 80 4.23 13.94 8.71
N GLN A 81 3.25 13.70 7.84
CA GLN A 81 3.48 13.04 6.55
C GLN A 81 4.38 13.89 5.64
N ARG A 82 4.17 15.21 5.59
CA ARG A 82 5.05 16.14 4.87
C ARG A 82 6.49 16.12 5.41
N ASP A 83 6.65 16.08 6.73
CA ASP A 83 7.97 15.91 7.36
C ASP A 83 8.67 14.62 6.89
N VAL A 84 7.96 13.49 6.91
CA VAL A 84 8.49 12.21 6.40
C VAL A 84 8.89 12.33 4.94
N ILE A 85 8.04 12.89 4.07
CA ILE A 85 8.32 13.03 2.65
C ILE A 85 9.54 13.92 2.40
N ALA A 86 9.69 15.02 3.14
CA ALA A 86 10.86 15.88 3.04
C ALA A 86 12.16 15.14 3.40
N GLU A 87 12.11 14.28 4.42
CA GLU A 87 13.23 13.43 4.82
C GLU A 87 13.52 12.34 3.80
N LEU A 88 12.50 11.68 3.25
CA LEU A 88 12.67 10.68 2.20
C LEU A 88 13.25 11.28 0.90
N ARG A 89 12.90 12.54 0.57
CA ARG A 89 13.50 13.27 -0.56
C ARG A 89 14.99 13.57 -0.34
N ARG A 90 15.38 13.82 0.90
CA ARG A 90 16.77 14.12 1.28
C ARG A 90 17.62 12.85 1.40
N GLU A 91 17.17 11.90 2.21
CA GLU A 91 17.91 10.67 2.51
C GLU A 91 17.88 9.68 1.35
N ARG A 92 16.82 9.70 0.52
CA ARG A 92 16.62 8.82 -0.65
C ARG A 92 17.02 7.37 -0.35
N PRO A 93 16.39 6.67 0.61
CA PRO A 93 16.78 5.30 0.94
C PRO A 93 16.70 4.41 -0.31
N ALA A 94 17.65 3.50 -0.53
CA ALA A 94 17.65 2.61 -1.69
C ALA A 94 16.49 1.61 -1.64
N LEU A 95 16.10 1.22 -0.43
CA LEU A 95 15.06 0.23 -0.14
C LEU A 95 14.02 0.79 0.83
N VAL A 96 12.76 0.38 0.64
CA VAL A 96 11.63 0.68 1.51
C VAL A 96 10.91 -0.62 1.82
N VAL A 97 10.51 -0.81 3.07
CA VAL A 97 9.57 -1.87 3.44
C VAL A 97 8.17 -1.28 3.34
N PHE A 98 7.46 -1.61 2.27
CA PHE A 98 6.17 -0.98 1.96
C PHE A 98 5.03 -1.56 2.79
N SER A 99 5.03 -2.88 2.98
CA SER A 99 3.97 -3.58 3.70
C SER A 99 4.47 -4.87 4.32
N SER A 100 3.66 -5.44 5.20
CA SER A 100 3.88 -6.73 5.87
C SER A 100 2.54 -7.46 5.95
N ASP A 101 2.47 -8.75 5.64
CA ASP A 101 1.23 -9.52 5.70
C ASP A 101 0.80 -9.87 7.14
N TRP A 102 1.71 -9.84 8.11
CA TRP A 102 1.42 -10.32 9.47
C TRP A 102 2.35 -9.82 10.58
N ILE A 103 3.62 -9.54 10.29
CA ILE A 103 4.58 -9.09 11.30
C ILE A 103 4.51 -7.56 11.46
N GLY A 104 4.67 -7.08 12.70
CA GLY A 104 4.56 -5.65 13.03
C GLY A 104 3.12 -5.18 13.09
N LEU A 105 2.90 -3.92 12.75
CA LEU A 105 1.57 -3.30 12.81
C LEU A 105 1.19 -2.64 11.47
N PRO A 106 1.02 -3.44 10.40
CA PRO A 106 0.82 -2.95 9.03
C PRO A 106 -0.58 -2.38 8.76
N PHE A 107 -1.49 -2.54 9.73
CA PHE A 107 -2.80 -1.90 9.77
C PHE A 107 -3.17 -1.55 11.22
N TRP A 108 -4.06 -0.58 11.39
CA TRP A 108 -4.58 -0.16 12.69
C TRP A 108 -6.07 0.12 12.55
N ASP A 109 -6.89 -0.40 13.47
CA ASP A 109 -8.37 -0.28 13.43
C ASP A 109 -8.99 -0.74 12.10
N GLY A 110 -8.37 -1.72 11.43
CA GLY A 110 -8.78 -2.20 10.11
C GLY A 110 -8.34 -1.32 8.93
N ILE A 111 -7.63 -0.21 9.17
CA ILE A 111 -7.13 0.70 8.13
C ILE A 111 -5.65 0.39 7.89
N SER A 112 -5.29 0.05 6.65
CA SER A 112 -3.89 -0.23 6.27
C SER A 112 -3.01 1.02 6.37
N ASN A 113 -1.71 0.82 6.60
CA ASN A 113 -0.77 1.96 6.67
C ASN A 113 -0.72 2.77 5.37
N ALA A 114 -0.96 2.16 4.21
CA ALA A 114 -1.01 2.85 2.92
C ALA A 114 -2.17 3.85 2.84
N VAL A 115 -3.37 3.47 3.33
CA VAL A 115 -4.55 4.35 3.38
C VAL A 115 -4.40 5.41 4.48
N ARG A 116 -3.90 5.01 5.65
CA ARG A 116 -3.72 5.93 6.79
C ARG A 116 -2.64 6.98 6.53
N HIS A 117 -1.61 6.64 5.75
CA HIS A 117 -0.48 7.50 5.40
C HIS A 117 -0.44 7.73 3.89
N TYR A 118 -1.55 8.22 3.34
CA TYR A 118 -1.78 8.33 1.90
C TYR A 118 -0.70 9.14 1.17
N ASP A 119 -0.25 10.28 1.71
CA ASP A 119 0.78 11.09 1.05
C ASP A 119 2.13 10.37 1.04
N ILE A 120 2.48 9.68 2.14
CA ILE A 120 3.71 8.89 2.22
C ILE A 120 3.65 7.72 1.25
N SER A 121 2.52 6.99 1.24
CA SER A 121 2.32 5.82 0.37
C SER A 121 2.41 6.23 -1.10
N ARG A 122 1.73 7.30 -1.48
CA ARG A 122 1.82 7.89 -2.83
C ARG A 122 3.25 8.24 -3.18
N TYR A 123 3.97 8.94 -2.31
CA TYR A 123 5.39 9.27 -2.54
C TYR A 123 6.23 8.01 -2.78
N VAL A 124 6.06 6.96 -1.96
CA VAL A 124 6.80 5.72 -2.16
C VAL A 124 6.44 5.08 -3.51
N LEU A 125 5.16 5.02 -3.87
CA LEU A 125 4.72 4.41 -5.13
C LEU A 125 5.18 5.20 -6.38
N ASP A 126 5.31 6.52 -6.29
CA ASP A 126 5.81 7.37 -7.38
C ASP A 126 7.33 7.25 -7.58
N HIS A 127 8.08 6.95 -6.51
CA HIS A 127 9.55 6.97 -6.50
C HIS A 127 10.21 5.61 -6.34
N TYR A 128 9.44 4.56 -6.07
CA TYR A 128 9.92 3.20 -5.85
C TYR A 128 9.07 2.18 -6.60
N ARG A 129 9.69 1.05 -6.96
CA ARG A 129 9.04 -0.09 -7.60
C ARG A 129 9.18 -1.34 -6.71
N PRO A 130 8.19 -2.25 -6.72
CA PRO A 130 8.29 -3.47 -5.93
C PRO A 130 9.44 -4.34 -6.43
N LEU A 131 10.23 -4.87 -5.50
CA LEU A 131 11.41 -5.69 -5.77
C LEU A 131 11.12 -7.18 -5.52
N LEU A 132 10.68 -7.50 -4.31
CA LEU A 132 10.38 -8.87 -3.89
C LEU A 132 9.42 -8.88 -2.70
N TRP A 133 8.82 -10.05 -2.47
CA TRP A 133 8.10 -10.39 -1.25
C TRP A 133 8.75 -11.61 -0.60
N SER A 134 8.98 -11.59 0.71
CA SER A 134 9.52 -12.71 1.48
C SER A 134 9.10 -12.61 2.93
N HIS A 135 8.78 -13.73 3.59
CA HIS A 135 8.44 -13.76 5.02
C HIS A 135 7.25 -12.86 5.41
N GLY A 136 6.37 -12.56 4.46
CA GLY A 136 5.29 -11.59 4.66
C GLY A 136 5.65 -10.15 4.31
N LEU A 137 6.92 -9.81 4.13
CA LEU A 137 7.37 -8.45 3.89
C LEU A 137 7.39 -8.14 2.40
N LEU A 138 6.83 -7.00 2.01
CA LEU A 138 6.88 -6.46 0.65
C LEU A 138 7.90 -5.33 0.57
N LEU A 139 8.97 -5.56 -0.20
CA LEU A 139 10.07 -4.61 -0.34
C LEU A 139 10.03 -3.89 -1.67
N PHE A 140 10.30 -2.60 -1.61
CA PHE A 140 10.33 -1.67 -2.74
C PHE A 140 11.74 -1.11 -2.89
N VAL A 141 12.20 -0.98 -4.13
CA VAL A 141 13.50 -0.41 -4.48
C VAL A 141 13.31 0.90 -5.23
N ARG A 142 14.18 1.88 -4.97
CA ARG A 142 14.09 3.21 -5.58
C ARG A 142 14.16 3.12 -7.11
N ASN A 143 13.39 3.95 -7.83
CA ASN A 143 13.22 3.83 -9.28
C ASN A 143 14.52 3.98 -10.09
N ASP A 144 15.47 4.77 -9.60
CA ASP A 144 16.80 5.00 -10.20
C ASP A 144 17.87 3.99 -9.73
N GLU A 145 17.57 3.15 -8.74
CA GLU A 145 18.49 2.11 -8.26
C GLU A 145 18.55 0.93 -9.24
N ARG A 146 19.75 0.34 -9.34
CA ARG A 146 20.03 -0.85 -10.14
C ARG A 146 20.46 -2.00 -9.23
N PRO A 147 19.51 -2.60 -8.48
CA PRO A 147 19.85 -3.69 -7.56
C PRO A 147 20.30 -4.94 -8.34
N PRO A 148 21.11 -5.82 -7.73
CA PRO A 148 21.38 -7.14 -8.29
C PRO A 148 20.07 -7.93 -8.49
N PRO A 149 20.01 -8.86 -9.46
CA PRO A 149 18.84 -9.68 -9.69
C PRO A 149 18.39 -10.46 -8.45
N VAL A 150 17.07 -10.55 -8.21
CA VAL A 150 16.51 -11.35 -7.09
C VAL A 150 16.90 -12.83 -7.20
N ALA A 151 17.13 -13.33 -8.42
CA ALA A 151 17.59 -14.70 -8.67
C ALA A 151 18.90 -15.02 -7.94
N ASP A 152 19.79 -14.04 -7.79
CA ASP A 152 21.10 -14.22 -7.13
C ASP A 152 20.97 -14.36 -5.61
N LEU A 153 19.84 -13.96 -5.03
CA LEU A 153 19.53 -14.17 -3.61
C LEU A 153 18.96 -15.56 -3.34
N VAL A 154 18.28 -16.19 -4.29
CA VAL A 154 17.54 -17.45 -4.07
C VAL A 154 18.41 -18.54 -3.41
N PRO A 155 19.67 -18.77 -3.80
CA PRO A 155 20.51 -19.78 -3.15
C PRO A 155 20.90 -19.46 -1.69
N LYS A 156 20.73 -18.20 -1.26
CA LYS A 156 21.13 -17.70 0.06
C LYS A 156 19.97 -17.65 1.05
N LEU A 157 18.73 -17.86 0.60
CA LEU A 157 17.53 -17.72 1.40
C LEU A 157 16.89 -19.08 1.67
N ARG A 158 16.30 -19.23 2.85
CA ARG A 158 15.53 -20.43 3.23
C ARG A 158 14.11 -20.37 2.66
N GLU A 159 13.47 -19.20 2.72
CA GLU A 159 12.23 -18.94 1.98
C GLU A 159 12.56 -18.43 0.58
N ARG A 160 11.96 -19.07 -0.43
CA ARG A 160 12.08 -18.57 -1.81
C ARG A 160 11.27 -17.27 -1.95
N PRO A 161 11.90 -16.13 -2.30
CA PRO A 161 11.18 -14.88 -2.47
C PRO A 161 10.25 -14.95 -3.68
N LYS A 162 9.13 -14.24 -3.58
CA LYS A 162 8.19 -14.05 -4.70
C LYS A 162 8.53 -12.75 -5.42
N THR A 163 8.41 -12.75 -6.74
CA THR A 163 8.72 -11.59 -7.60
C THR A 163 7.57 -11.22 -8.54
N THR A 164 6.45 -11.93 -8.47
CA THR A 164 5.27 -11.71 -9.31
C THR A 164 4.11 -11.15 -8.50
N GLU A 165 3.26 -10.38 -9.20
CA GLU A 165 2.05 -9.77 -8.65
C GLU A 165 2.29 -8.96 -7.36
N LEU A 166 3.48 -8.35 -7.24
CA LEU A 166 3.95 -7.73 -6.01
C LEU A 166 3.10 -6.55 -5.54
N TYR A 167 2.56 -5.76 -6.47
CA TYR A 167 1.62 -4.68 -6.16
C TYR A 167 0.34 -5.17 -5.46
N PHE A 168 0.02 -6.46 -5.57
CA PHE A 168 -1.15 -7.11 -4.95
C PHE A 168 -0.76 -7.96 -3.73
N ARG A 169 0.48 -7.89 -3.24
CA ARG A 169 0.96 -8.58 -2.02
C ARG A 169 0.99 -7.65 -0.81
N THR A 170 -0.13 -6.97 -0.61
CA THR A 170 -0.37 -6.05 0.51
C THR A 170 -1.83 -6.16 0.95
N PHE A 171 -2.22 -5.42 1.98
CA PHE A 171 -3.60 -5.32 2.42
C PHE A 171 -4.50 -4.67 1.36
N SER A 172 -5.81 -4.86 1.51
CA SER A 172 -6.80 -4.16 0.69
C SER A 172 -6.59 -2.64 0.80
N CYS A 173 -6.72 -1.95 -0.34
CA CYS A 173 -6.86 -0.49 -0.33
C CYS A 173 -8.34 -0.17 -0.13
N ASP A 174 -8.78 -0.15 1.13
CA ASP A 174 -10.14 0.20 1.51
C ASP A 174 -10.13 1.57 2.20
N TRP A 175 -10.68 2.56 1.51
CA TRP A 175 -10.83 3.93 1.99
C TRP A 175 -12.02 4.11 2.94
N GLY A 176 -12.77 3.03 3.22
CA GLY A 176 -13.96 3.08 4.04
C GLY A 176 -15.00 4.00 3.41
N TYR A 177 -15.51 4.95 4.18
CA TYR A 177 -16.35 6.00 3.61
C TYR A 177 -15.44 7.04 2.95
N ALA A 178 -15.55 7.14 1.62
CA ALA A 178 -14.91 8.12 0.76
C ALA A 178 -14.97 9.50 1.42
N PRO A 179 -13.88 10.27 1.27
CA PRO A 179 -13.45 11.32 2.19
C PRO A 179 -14.31 12.59 2.25
N ASP A 180 -15.64 12.52 2.20
CA ASP A 180 -16.48 13.68 2.60
C ASP A 180 -16.19 14.09 4.06
N PHE A 181 -15.54 13.22 4.86
CA PHE A 181 -15.06 13.50 6.22
C PHE A 181 -13.58 13.89 6.32
N LEU A 182 -12.75 13.60 5.31
CA LEU A 182 -11.33 13.98 5.32
C LEU A 182 -11.18 15.24 4.46
N SER A 183 -10.56 16.29 4.99
CA SER A 183 -10.33 17.55 4.26
C SER A 183 -9.30 17.43 3.10
N ILE A 184 -9.07 16.23 2.57
CA ILE A 184 -8.10 15.93 1.52
C ILE A 184 -8.72 16.19 0.15
N HIS A 185 -7.98 16.88 -0.70
CA HIS A 185 -8.43 17.27 -2.02
C HIS A 185 -7.27 17.12 -3.01
N PRO A 186 -7.56 16.87 -4.30
CA PRO A 186 -6.53 16.87 -5.31
C PRO A 186 -5.86 18.27 -5.38
N PRO A 187 -4.55 18.34 -5.65
CA PRO A 187 -3.83 19.60 -5.79
C PRO A 187 -4.28 20.43 -7.02
N SER A 188 -4.99 19.82 -7.96
CA SER A 188 -5.52 20.44 -9.16
C SER A 188 -6.86 19.81 -9.54
N GLU A 189 -7.73 20.57 -10.21
CA GLU A 189 -8.99 20.04 -10.76
C GLU A 189 -8.87 19.64 -12.24
N ALA A 190 -7.68 19.79 -12.84
CA ALA A 190 -7.39 19.46 -14.23
C ALA A 190 -7.31 17.93 -14.42
N GLY A 191 -8.46 17.27 -14.38
CA GLY A 191 -8.61 15.84 -14.62
C GLY A 191 -9.05 15.50 -16.05
N VAL A 192 -8.93 14.22 -16.40
CA VAL A 192 -9.40 13.63 -17.66
C VAL A 192 -10.63 12.76 -17.39
N THR A 193 -11.69 12.96 -18.17
CA THR A 193 -12.87 12.07 -18.14
C THR A 193 -12.54 10.78 -18.88
N MET A 194 -12.78 9.64 -18.24
CA MET A 194 -12.64 8.33 -18.87
C MET A 194 -13.89 8.03 -19.69
N SER A 195 -13.70 7.51 -20.89
CA SER A 195 -14.80 6.91 -21.66
C SER A 195 -15.37 5.75 -20.85
N SER A 196 -16.69 5.69 -20.75
CA SER A 196 -17.38 4.64 -20.00
C SER A 196 -18.43 3.93 -20.84
N HIS A 197 -18.63 2.65 -20.56
CA HIS A 197 -19.68 1.83 -21.16
C HIS A 197 -20.30 0.94 -20.08
N PRO A 198 -21.62 0.67 -20.14
CA PRO A 198 -22.22 -0.34 -19.27
C PRO A 198 -21.61 -1.72 -19.54
N GLU A 199 -21.14 -2.39 -18.48
CA GLU A 199 -20.65 -3.78 -18.57
C GLU A 199 -21.75 -4.76 -18.13
N SER A 200 -22.32 -4.51 -16.95
CA SER A 200 -23.43 -5.27 -16.38
C SER A 200 -24.18 -4.42 -15.35
N PRO A 201 -25.34 -4.87 -14.81
CA PRO A 201 -26.06 -4.10 -13.79
C PRO A 201 -25.16 -3.75 -12.60
N GLY A 202 -24.96 -2.45 -12.36
CA GLY A 202 -24.11 -1.94 -11.28
C GLY A 202 -22.61 -1.89 -11.60
N ILE A 203 -22.17 -2.26 -12.82
CA ILE A 203 -20.75 -2.23 -13.23
C ILE A 203 -20.59 -1.44 -14.52
N ILE A 204 -19.68 -0.48 -14.51
CA ILE A 204 -19.25 0.24 -15.71
C ILE A 204 -17.80 -0.10 -16.05
N ALA A 205 -17.55 -0.33 -17.34
CA ALA A 205 -16.21 -0.42 -17.90
C ALA A 205 -15.70 1.00 -18.21
N LEU A 206 -14.42 1.22 -17.94
CA LEU A 206 -13.75 2.52 -18.04
C LEU A 206 -12.46 2.39 -18.84
N ASP A 207 -12.30 3.20 -19.89
CA ASP A 207 -11.07 3.25 -20.66
C ASP A 207 -9.97 3.97 -19.85
N ARG A 208 -8.93 3.22 -19.50
CA ARG A 208 -7.80 3.75 -18.74
C ARG A 208 -6.79 4.43 -19.66
N PRO A 209 -6.49 5.73 -19.45
CA PRO A 209 -5.44 6.42 -20.19
C PRO A 209 -4.06 5.77 -19.98
N ALA A 210 -3.20 5.82 -21.00
CA ALA A 210 -1.83 5.35 -20.88
C ALA A 210 -1.06 6.15 -19.81
N GLY A 211 -0.31 5.45 -18.96
CA GLY A 211 0.42 6.08 -17.85
C GLY A 211 -0.48 6.66 -16.75
N ALA A 212 -1.73 6.21 -16.65
CA ALA A 212 -2.67 6.73 -15.64
C ALA A 212 -2.11 6.65 -14.21
N SER A 213 -1.45 5.54 -13.86
CA SER A 213 -1.02 5.29 -12.48
C SER A 213 0.03 6.25 -11.95
N SER A 214 0.88 6.81 -12.83
CA SER A 214 1.92 7.76 -12.46
C SER A 214 1.51 9.23 -12.64
N ARG A 215 0.38 9.48 -13.31
CA ARG A 215 -0.09 10.84 -13.62
C ARG A 215 -1.27 11.29 -12.78
N TYR A 216 -2.12 10.36 -12.40
CA TYR A 216 -3.37 10.63 -11.71
C TYR A 216 -3.41 9.82 -10.41
N GLY A 217 -3.48 10.52 -9.29
CA GLY A 217 -3.63 9.89 -7.97
C GLY A 217 -5.05 9.95 -7.44
N TRP A 218 -6.00 10.55 -8.16
CA TRP A 218 -7.37 10.72 -7.71
C TRP A 218 -8.38 10.17 -8.71
N LEU A 219 -9.40 9.49 -8.18
CA LEU A 219 -10.60 9.09 -8.90
C LEU A 219 -11.75 9.97 -8.43
N GLU A 220 -12.37 10.70 -9.36
CA GLU A 220 -13.60 11.45 -9.13
C GLU A 220 -14.76 10.71 -9.80
N VAL A 221 -15.84 10.49 -9.06
CA VAL A 221 -17.06 9.83 -9.56
C VAL A 221 -18.22 10.80 -9.38
N GLU A 222 -18.87 11.14 -10.49
CA GLU A 222 -20.06 11.98 -10.52
C GLU A 222 -21.30 11.14 -10.86
N SER A 223 -22.41 11.43 -10.21
CA SER A 223 -23.70 10.79 -10.44
C SER A 223 -24.76 11.80 -10.87
N ALA A 224 -25.70 11.34 -11.71
CA ALA A 224 -26.82 12.15 -12.17
C ALA A 224 -27.79 12.54 -11.04
N SER A 225 -27.85 11.72 -9.99
CA SER A 225 -28.58 11.99 -8.75
C SER A 225 -27.63 11.89 -7.55
N LYS A 226 -28.06 12.40 -6.39
CA LYS A 226 -27.33 12.14 -5.13
C LYS A 226 -27.14 10.64 -4.94
N PHE A 227 -25.95 10.22 -4.56
CA PHE A 227 -25.66 8.84 -4.19
C PHE A 227 -26.54 8.44 -3.01
N SER A 228 -26.94 7.16 -2.98
CA SER A 228 -27.40 6.51 -1.75
C SER A 228 -26.20 6.09 -0.91
N ALA A 229 -26.43 5.52 0.28
CA ALA A 229 -25.38 4.72 0.89
C ALA A 229 -24.99 3.59 -0.09
N ALA A 230 -23.71 3.51 -0.45
CA ALA A 230 -23.22 2.59 -1.47
C ALA A 230 -21.75 2.25 -1.27
N ARG A 231 -21.38 1.04 -1.66
CA ARG A 231 -20.00 0.56 -1.74
C ARG A 231 -19.56 0.52 -3.20
N PHE A 232 -18.36 1.01 -3.46
CA PHE A 232 -17.73 1.02 -4.77
C PHE A 232 -16.48 0.15 -4.77
N VAL A 233 -16.23 -0.50 -5.91
CA VAL A 233 -15.07 -1.34 -6.15
C VAL A 233 -14.46 -0.99 -7.50
N LEU A 234 -13.20 -0.56 -7.51
CA LEU A 234 -12.41 -0.32 -8.71
C LEU A 234 -11.41 -1.47 -8.89
N THR A 235 -11.40 -2.11 -10.07
CA THR A 235 -10.47 -3.21 -10.39
C THR A 235 -10.15 -3.26 -11.89
N ASP A 236 -9.08 -3.95 -12.28
CA ASP A 236 -8.77 -4.28 -13.69
C ASP A 236 -9.10 -5.74 -14.06
N ALA A 237 -9.77 -6.49 -13.17
CA ALA A 237 -10.08 -7.91 -13.36
C ALA A 237 -11.56 -8.23 -13.03
N LEU A 238 -12.43 -8.15 -14.04
CA LEU A 238 -13.85 -8.52 -13.90
C LEU A 238 -14.01 -10.00 -13.54
N GLY A 239 -14.85 -10.31 -12.54
CA GLY A 239 -15.19 -11.70 -12.17
C GLY A 239 -14.07 -12.53 -11.52
N GLY A 240 -12.89 -11.93 -11.30
CA GLY A 240 -11.72 -12.59 -10.70
C GLY A 240 -10.87 -11.68 -9.81
N ALA A 241 -11.36 -10.48 -9.50
CA ALA A 241 -10.73 -9.59 -8.53
C ALA A 241 -10.74 -10.24 -7.14
N THR A 242 -9.56 -10.49 -6.59
CA THR A 242 -9.42 -10.79 -5.16
C THR A 242 -9.54 -9.51 -4.36
N ASP A 243 -9.77 -9.65 -3.05
CA ASP A 243 -9.70 -8.55 -2.08
C ASP A 243 -8.42 -7.72 -2.17
N ARG A 244 -7.33 -8.32 -2.68
CA ARG A 244 -6.02 -7.69 -2.88
C ARG A 244 -5.82 -7.00 -4.23
N ARG A 245 -6.72 -7.18 -5.21
CA ARG A 245 -6.65 -6.58 -6.56
C ARG A 245 -7.82 -5.60 -6.81
N GLN A 246 -8.10 -4.79 -5.81
CA GLN A 246 -9.16 -3.78 -5.88
C GLN A 246 -8.82 -2.56 -5.02
N VAL A 247 -9.39 -1.42 -5.42
CA VAL A 247 -9.53 -0.24 -4.56
C VAL A 247 -10.99 -0.12 -4.18
N VAL A 248 -11.26 0.08 -2.91
CA VAL A 248 -12.59 0.08 -2.34
C VAL A 248 -12.83 1.40 -1.62
N PHE A 249 -14.06 1.91 -1.76
CA PHE A 249 -14.53 3.08 -1.04
C PHE A 249 -16.06 3.04 -0.97
N SER A 250 -16.66 3.82 -0.09
CA SER A 250 -18.10 3.83 0.18
C SER A 250 -18.60 5.25 0.34
N THR A 251 -19.90 5.51 0.23
CA THR A 251 -20.50 6.81 0.58
C THR A 251 -21.66 6.59 1.53
N ARG A 252 -21.96 7.60 2.37
CA ARG A 252 -23.18 7.63 3.19
C ARG A 252 -24.38 8.19 2.41
N GLY A 253 -24.16 8.64 1.19
CA GLY A 253 -25.14 9.29 0.33
C GLY A 253 -25.29 10.79 0.62
N GLY A 254 -26.12 11.45 -0.19
CA GLY A 254 -26.43 12.89 -0.04
C GLY A 254 -25.55 13.84 -0.86
N THR A 255 -24.41 13.36 -1.38
CA THR A 255 -23.57 14.03 -2.39
C THR A 255 -23.81 13.45 -3.79
N SER A 256 -23.54 14.22 -4.85
CA SER A 256 -23.56 13.77 -6.24
C SER A 256 -22.16 13.59 -6.83
N MET A 257 -21.12 13.89 -6.06
CA MET A 257 -19.72 13.75 -6.46
C MET A 257 -18.90 13.25 -5.26
N LEU A 258 -17.97 12.33 -5.52
CA LEU A 258 -17.01 11.84 -4.55
C LEU A 258 -15.62 11.79 -5.19
N ARG A 259 -14.58 11.98 -4.37
CA ARG A 259 -13.17 11.88 -4.77
C ARG A 259 -12.44 10.89 -3.86
N VAL A 260 -11.58 10.06 -4.43
CA VAL A 260 -10.80 9.06 -3.68
C VAL A 260 -9.35 9.09 -4.14
N GLU A 261 -8.42 9.10 -3.19
CA GLU A 261 -6.98 9.09 -3.48
C GLU A 261 -6.55 7.65 -3.82
N VAL A 262 -6.58 7.30 -5.10
CA VAL A 262 -6.17 5.99 -5.61
C VAL A 262 -4.65 5.87 -5.77
N GLY A 263 -3.93 6.99 -5.80
CA GLY A 263 -2.47 7.07 -6.00
C GLY A 263 -1.65 6.43 -4.88
N SER A 264 -2.17 6.42 -3.67
CA SER A 264 -1.61 5.75 -2.48
C SER A 264 -1.91 4.25 -2.44
N CYS A 265 -2.79 3.74 -3.31
CA CYS A 265 -3.11 2.32 -3.39
C CYS A 265 -2.09 1.61 -4.28
N SER A 266 -1.34 0.65 -3.71
CA SER A 266 -0.43 -0.21 -4.49
C SER A 266 -1.14 -0.92 -5.66
N GLN A 267 -2.42 -1.27 -5.49
CA GLN A 267 -3.26 -1.89 -6.52
C GLN A 267 -3.40 -1.03 -7.77
N TRP A 268 -3.54 0.29 -7.63
CA TRP A 268 -3.65 1.25 -8.74
C TRP A 268 -2.43 1.19 -9.67
N HIS A 269 -1.24 1.09 -9.07
CA HIS A 269 0.03 0.92 -9.78
C HIS A 269 0.23 -0.49 -10.34
N GLY A 270 -0.45 -1.49 -9.75
CA GLY A 270 -0.44 -2.87 -10.21
C GLY A 270 -1.38 -3.16 -11.37
N PHE A 271 -2.44 -2.37 -11.57
CA PHE A 271 -3.40 -2.59 -12.65
C PHE A 271 -2.71 -2.53 -14.02
N ARG A 272 -2.91 -3.56 -14.84
CA ARG A 272 -2.28 -3.69 -16.17
C ARG A 272 -3.29 -3.56 -17.31
N GLY A 273 -4.58 -3.80 -17.05
CA GLY A 273 -5.64 -3.70 -18.04
C GLY A 273 -5.73 -2.31 -18.70
N ARG A 274 -6.16 -2.27 -19.96
CA ARG A 274 -6.60 -1.02 -20.62
C ARG A 274 -7.99 -0.59 -20.16
N THR A 275 -8.74 -1.54 -19.62
CA THR A 275 -10.07 -1.35 -19.08
C THR A 275 -10.01 -1.50 -17.56
N LEU A 276 -10.64 -0.57 -16.86
CA LEU A 276 -10.98 -0.70 -15.45
C LEU A 276 -12.48 -0.95 -15.32
N TYR A 277 -12.88 -1.58 -14.24
CA TYR A 277 -14.26 -1.82 -13.89
C TYR A 277 -14.55 -1.09 -12.59
N LEU A 278 -15.56 -0.24 -12.60
CA LEU A 278 -16.10 0.40 -11.40
C LEU A 278 -17.47 -0.22 -11.12
N GLY A 279 -17.54 -1.03 -10.08
CA GLY A 279 -18.77 -1.58 -9.54
C GLY A 279 -19.33 -0.70 -8.42
N ALA A 280 -20.65 -0.63 -8.30
CA ALA A 280 -21.36 0.03 -7.19
C ALA A 280 -22.53 -0.82 -6.70
N ASP A 281 -22.59 -1.04 -5.38
CA ASP A 281 -23.66 -1.77 -4.69
C ASP A 281 -24.25 -0.94 -3.53
N PRO A 282 -25.56 -0.59 -3.56
CA PRO A 282 -26.50 -0.80 -4.67
C PRO A 282 -26.09 0.00 -5.90
N THR A 283 -26.66 -0.35 -7.06
CA THR A 283 -26.40 0.35 -8.34
C THR A 283 -26.63 1.86 -8.24
N GLN A 284 -25.69 2.66 -8.74
CA GLN A 284 -25.75 4.13 -8.74
C GLN A 284 -25.86 4.68 -10.17
N ALA A 285 -26.49 5.84 -10.32
CA ALA A 285 -26.64 6.53 -11.61
C ALA A 285 -25.36 7.31 -12.01
N ILE A 286 -24.24 6.59 -12.13
CA ILE A 286 -22.93 7.19 -12.45
C ILE A 286 -23.01 7.88 -13.82
N ARG A 287 -22.71 9.17 -13.83
CA ARG A 287 -22.71 10.04 -15.01
C ARG A 287 -21.34 10.17 -15.63
N ALA A 288 -20.30 10.33 -14.81
CA ALA A 288 -18.93 10.51 -15.28
C ALA A 288 -17.94 9.97 -14.25
N VAL A 289 -16.80 9.51 -14.76
CA VAL A 289 -15.66 9.14 -13.93
C VAL A 289 -14.42 9.85 -14.47
N ARG A 290 -13.70 10.55 -13.61
CA ARG A 290 -12.54 11.37 -13.96
C ARG A 290 -11.32 10.91 -13.19
N LEU A 291 -10.18 10.95 -13.85
CA LEU A 291 -8.87 10.81 -13.23
C LEU A 291 -8.28 12.20 -13.03
N VAL A 292 -7.89 12.51 -11.79
CA VAL A 292 -7.37 13.81 -11.39
C VAL A 292 -5.94 13.64 -10.86
N PRO A 293 -5.01 14.57 -11.16
CA PRO A 293 -3.63 14.52 -10.65
C PRO A 293 -3.57 14.38 -9.14
#